data_AF-A0AB74UTY7-F1
#
_entry.id   AF-A0AB74UTY7-F1
#
_cell.length_a   1.000
_cell.length_b   1.000
_cell.length_c   1.000
_cell.angle_alpha   90.00
_cell.angle_beta   90.00
_cell.angle_gamma   90.00
#
_symmetry.space_group_name_H-M   'P 1'
#
loop_
_entity.id
_entity.type
_entity.pdbx_description
1 polymer ?
#
loop_
_entity_poly.entity_id
_entity_poly.type
_entity_poly.pdbx_seq_one_letter_code
_entity_poly.pdbx_strand_id
1 'polypeptide(L)'
;MSKDMAYYEKTFEWQQFPEGRARFVGGIRGWDERGHYVYAVELQGRVVYGEIARTFLANHNDYNIEVVSFGYGMEENVGIPEPTSRGAYTRAELETVRSLIVQLIRAGQHFDDKPVLLVEYPDAHFQGKIVFREGWTNLRQETVS
;
A
#
# COMPACT_ATOMS: atom_id res chain seq x y z
N MET A 1 -19.85 -6.45 21.15
CA MET A 1 -18.67 -6.64 20.28
C MET A 1 -17.72 -7.59 20.97
N SER A 2 -17.30 -8.67 20.32
CA SER A 2 -16.30 -9.58 20.91
C SER A 2 -14.93 -8.86 20.95
N LYS A 3 -14.09 -9.21 21.93
CA LYS A 3 -12.72 -8.68 22.00
C LYS A 3 -11.96 -8.94 20.70
N ASP A 4 -12.21 -10.07 20.04
CA ASP A 4 -11.51 -10.48 18.81
C ASP A 4 -11.77 -9.52 17.62
N MET A 5 -12.97 -8.93 17.51
CA MET A 5 -13.26 -7.91 16.48
C MET A 5 -12.51 -6.59 16.76
N ALA A 6 -12.38 -6.19 18.03
CA ALA A 6 -11.71 -4.95 18.41
C ALA A 6 -10.18 -4.99 18.23
N TYR A 7 -9.58 -6.19 18.12
CA TYR A 7 -8.16 -6.34 17.78
C TYR A 7 -7.92 -6.31 16.26
N TYR A 8 -8.82 -6.90 15.47
CA TYR A 8 -8.77 -6.88 14.00
C TYR A 8 -8.88 -5.45 13.42
N GLU A 9 -9.72 -4.60 14.05
CA GLU A 9 -9.94 -3.22 13.62
C GLU A 9 -8.66 -2.35 13.71
N LYS A 10 -7.80 -2.57 14.72
CA LYS A 10 -6.58 -1.76 14.94
C LYS A 10 -5.55 -1.88 13.82
N THR A 11 -5.43 -3.06 13.22
CA THR A 11 -4.51 -3.32 12.10
C THR A 11 -4.79 -2.42 10.89
N PHE A 12 -6.05 -2.01 10.73
CA PHE A 12 -6.54 -1.19 9.61
C PHE A 12 -6.88 0.25 10.02
N GLU A 13 -6.50 0.65 11.24
CA GLU A 13 -6.58 2.04 11.68
C GLU A 13 -5.50 2.91 11.01
N TRP A 14 -5.75 4.22 11.00
CA TRP A 14 -4.79 5.20 10.51
C TRP A 14 -3.54 5.27 11.40
N GLN A 15 -2.38 5.07 10.78
CA GLN A 15 -1.09 5.25 11.42
C GLN A 15 -0.56 6.66 11.12
N GLN A 16 -0.17 7.37 12.17
CA GLN A 16 0.39 8.71 12.07
C GLN A 16 1.92 8.66 11.96
N PHE A 17 2.45 9.32 10.94
CA PHE A 17 3.89 9.53 10.70
C PHE A 17 4.20 11.03 10.63
N PRO A 18 5.48 11.46 10.64
CA PRO A 18 5.84 12.87 10.59
C PRO A 18 5.29 13.62 9.36
N GLU A 19 5.21 12.96 8.21
CA GLU A 19 4.83 13.58 6.94
C GLU A 19 3.34 13.43 6.58
N GLY A 20 2.57 12.71 7.40
CA GLY A 20 1.16 12.42 7.14
C GLY A 20 0.72 11.10 7.76
N ARG A 21 -0.41 10.56 7.29
CA ARG A 21 -0.95 9.29 7.77
C ARG A 21 -1.23 8.32 6.64
N ALA A 22 -1.07 7.05 6.95
CA ALA A 22 -1.35 5.96 6.04
C ALA A 22 -1.99 4.79 6.81
N ARG A 23 -2.70 3.92 6.10
CA ARG A 23 -3.26 2.69 6.69
C ARG A 23 -3.26 1.54 5.70
N PHE A 24 -3.24 0.33 6.22
CA PHE A 24 -3.74 -0.81 5.47
C PHE A 24 -5.27 -0.72 5.41
N VAL A 25 -5.82 -1.13 4.29
CA VAL A 25 -7.27 -1.20 4.10
C VAL A 25 -7.75 -2.65 4.15
N GLY A 26 -6.90 -3.58 3.70
CA GLY A 26 -7.17 -5.02 3.73
C GLY A 26 -7.21 -5.61 2.33
N GLY A 27 -7.72 -6.85 2.23
CA GLY A 27 -7.95 -7.52 0.97
C GLY A 27 -9.33 -7.16 0.42
N ILE A 28 -9.39 -6.64 -0.80
CA ILE A 28 -10.64 -6.37 -1.52
C ILE A 28 -10.76 -7.21 -2.78
N ARG A 29 -11.98 -7.27 -3.33
CA ARG A 29 -12.17 -7.58 -4.75
C ARG A 29 -12.22 -6.27 -5.51
N GLY A 30 -11.25 -6.08 -6.40
CA GLY A 30 -11.16 -4.89 -7.25
C GLY A 30 -12.15 -4.95 -8.41
N TRP A 31 -12.09 -3.95 -9.27
CA TRP A 31 -12.89 -3.87 -10.49
C TRP A 31 -12.76 -5.10 -11.41
N ASP A 32 -11.58 -5.73 -11.43
CA ASP A 32 -11.29 -6.93 -12.22
C ASP A 32 -11.72 -8.25 -11.55
N GLU A 33 -12.44 -8.15 -10.42
CA GLU A 33 -12.86 -9.25 -9.54
C GLU A 33 -11.73 -10.06 -8.90
N ARG A 34 -10.48 -9.61 -9.00
CA ARG A 34 -9.32 -10.25 -8.37
C ARG A 34 -9.10 -9.70 -6.96
N GLY A 35 -8.39 -10.49 -6.16
CA GLY A 35 -7.98 -10.09 -4.82
C GLY A 35 -6.83 -9.09 -4.89
N HIS A 36 -7.02 -7.91 -4.29
CA HIS A 36 -5.98 -6.89 -4.13
C HIS A 36 -5.75 -6.57 -2.66
N TYR A 37 -4.50 -6.38 -2.27
CA TYR A 37 -4.17 -5.83 -0.95
C TYR A 37 -3.98 -4.33 -1.05
N VAL A 38 -4.86 -3.62 -0.37
CA VAL A 38 -4.99 -2.17 -0.52
C VAL A 38 -4.39 -1.44 0.68
N TYR A 39 -3.74 -0.32 0.39
CA TYR A 39 -3.36 0.67 1.37
C TYR A 39 -3.95 2.03 0.98
N ALA A 40 -4.04 2.92 1.95
CA ALA A 40 -4.49 4.28 1.77
C ALA A 40 -3.51 5.27 2.39
N VAL A 41 -3.35 6.42 1.75
CA VAL A 41 -2.56 7.56 2.22
C VAL A 41 -3.46 8.78 2.25
N GLU A 42 -3.36 9.58 3.31
CA GLU A 42 -3.92 10.93 3.29
C GLU A 42 -2.92 11.89 2.65
N LEU A 43 -3.30 12.47 1.51
CA LEU A 43 -2.49 13.43 0.77
C LEU A 43 -3.34 14.68 0.50
N GLN A 44 -2.90 15.83 1.00
CA GLN A 44 -3.58 17.13 0.81
C GLN A 44 -5.08 17.09 1.20
N GLY A 45 -5.39 16.43 2.31
CA GLY A 45 -6.76 16.31 2.83
C GLY A 45 -7.65 15.34 2.04
N ARG A 46 -7.08 14.54 1.15
CA ARG A 46 -7.79 13.50 0.39
C ARG A 46 -7.21 12.14 0.72
N VAL A 47 -8.07 11.12 0.74
CA VAL A 47 -7.65 9.73 0.83
C VAL A 47 -7.34 9.23 -0.59
N VAL A 48 -6.16 8.67 -0.77
CA VAL A 48 -5.69 8.11 -2.03
C VAL A 48 -5.28 6.67 -1.80
N TYR A 49 -5.74 5.79 -2.68
CA TYR A 49 -5.57 4.34 -2.56
C TYR A 49 -4.49 3.83 -3.50
N GLY A 50 -3.90 2.72 -3.11
CA GLY A 50 -2.93 1.98 -3.91
C GLY A 50 -2.90 0.50 -3.55
N GLU A 51 -2.17 -0.26 -4.34
CA GLU A 51 -2.02 -1.70 -4.21
C GLU A 51 -0.60 -2.08 -3.82
N ILE A 52 -0.50 -3.07 -2.93
CA ILE A 52 0.74 -3.76 -2.59
C ILE A 52 0.58 -5.26 -2.82
N ALA A 53 1.68 -5.93 -3.13
CA ALA A 53 1.72 -7.37 -3.33
C ALA A 53 3.01 -7.96 -2.77
N ARG A 54 3.00 -9.28 -2.56
CA ARG A 54 4.24 -10.03 -2.36
C ARG A 54 4.93 -10.22 -3.70
N THR A 55 6.24 -10.03 -3.73
CA THR A 55 7.09 -10.45 -4.84
C THR A 55 8.09 -11.49 -4.32
N PHE A 56 7.96 -12.72 -4.81
CA PHE A 56 8.74 -13.85 -4.33
C PHE A 56 10.16 -13.84 -4.91
N LEU A 57 11.12 -14.24 -4.09
CA LEU A 57 12.50 -14.44 -4.51
C LEU A 57 12.63 -15.75 -5.30
N ALA A 58 13.81 -16.00 -5.87
CA ALA A 58 14.08 -17.18 -6.68
C ALA A 58 13.89 -18.52 -5.94
N ASN A 59 13.89 -18.52 -4.60
CA ASN A 59 13.57 -19.69 -3.80
C ASN A 59 12.06 -19.96 -3.67
N HIS A 60 11.22 -19.13 -4.29
CA HIS A 60 9.75 -19.23 -4.35
C HIS A 60 9.03 -19.19 -2.98
N ASN A 61 9.76 -18.83 -1.94
CA ASN A 61 9.32 -18.93 -0.56
C ASN A 61 9.46 -17.59 0.15
N ASP A 62 10.69 -17.06 0.17
CA ASP A 62 10.93 -15.73 0.71
C ASP A 62 10.33 -14.68 -0.21
N TYR A 63 9.91 -13.57 0.39
CA TYR A 63 9.27 -12.50 -0.35
C TYR A 63 9.77 -11.12 0.05
N ASN A 64 9.58 -10.18 -0.87
CA ASN A 64 9.61 -8.74 -0.62
C ASN A 64 8.20 -8.17 -0.81
N ILE A 65 8.01 -6.91 -0.47
CA ILE A 65 6.77 -6.20 -0.80
C ILE A 65 7.00 -5.33 -2.03
N GLU A 66 6.09 -5.46 -2.99
CA GLU A 66 6.02 -4.59 -4.16
C GLU A 66 4.87 -3.61 -3.98
N VAL A 67 5.14 -2.32 -4.21
CA VAL A 67 4.13 -1.30 -4.43
C VAL A 67 3.75 -1.37 -5.90
N VAL A 68 2.56 -1.91 -6.15
CA VAL A 68 2.05 -2.22 -7.48
C VAL A 68 1.49 -0.96 -8.13
N SER A 69 0.68 -0.22 -7.40
CA SER A 69 -0.02 0.96 -7.92
C SER A 69 -0.34 1.97 -6.81
N PHE A 70 -0.56 3.22 -7.20
CA PHE A 70 -1.01 4.32 -6.36
C PHE A 70 -1.73 5.37 -7.19
N GLY A 71 -2.74 6.01 -6.60
CA GLY A 71 -3.36 7.21 -7.17
C GLY A 71 -4.87 7.10 -7.37
N TYR A 72 -5.51 6.04 -6.91
CA TYR A 72 -6.95 5.89 -7.06
C TYR A 72 -7.68 6.74 -6.02
N GLY A 73 -8.71 7.47 -6.46
CA GLY A 73 -9.55 8.27 -5.55
C GLY A 73 -10.60 7.44 -4.78
N MET A 74 -10.80 6.19 -5.19
CA MET A 74 -11.74 5.24 -4.59
C MET A 74 -11.05 3.88 -4.46
N GLU A 75 -11.38 3.15 -3.41
CA GLU A 75 -10.79 1.85 -3.08
C GLU A 75 -11.13 0.79 -4.12
N GLU A 76 -12.38 0.79 -4.61
CA GLU A 76 -12.93 -0.16 -5.57
C GLU A 76 -12.27 -0.07 -6.95
N ASN A 77 -11.61 1.06 -7.24
CA ASN A 77 -10.90 1.30 -8.50
C ASN A 77 -9.49 0.71 -8.51
N VAL A 78 -8.99 0.20 -7.37
CA VAL A 78 -7.68 -0.45 -7.33
C VAL A 78 -7.68 -1.67 -8.25
N GLY A 79 -6.62 -1.81 -9.05
CA GLY A 79 -6.48 -2.86 -10.07
C GLY A 79 -6.84 -2.42 -11.49
N ILE A 80 -7.54 -1.29 -11.66
CA ILE A 80 -7.83 -0.74 -12.99
C ILE A 80 -6.51 -0.35 -13.70
N PRO A 81 -6.19 -0.95 -14.87
CA PRO A 81 -4.88 -0.81 -15.51
C PRO A 81 -4.67 0.55 -16.20
N GLU A 82 -5.76 1.24 -16.57
CA GLU A 82 -5.69 2.51 -17.30
C GLU A 82 -4.99 3.60 -16.46
N PRO A 83 -3.90 4.21 -16.95
CA PRO A 83 -3.21 5.26 -16.22
C PRO A 83 -4.11 6.45 -15.86
N THR A 84 -5.09 6.79 -16.70
CA THR A 84 -6.04 7.89 -16.48
C THR A 84 -6.96 7.69 -15.28
N SER A 85 -7.09 6.46 -14.78
CA SER A 85 -7.87 6.14 -13.59
C SER A 85 -7.14 6.49 -12.29
N ARG A 86 -5.88 6.93 -12.39
CA ARG A 86 -5.03 7.36 -11.27
C ARG A 86 -4.69 8.84 -11.39
N GLY A 87 -4.62 9.52 -10.24
CA GLY A 87 -4.13 10.89 -10.16
C GLY A 87 -2.68 11.02 -10.63
N ALA A 88 -2.28 12.26 -10.97
CA ALA A 88 -0.90 12.61 -11.28
C ALA A 88 -0.35 13.57 -10.24
N TYR A 89 0.89 13.33 -9.81
CA TYR A 89 1.48 13.96 -8.63
C TYR A 89 2.82 14.63 -8.96
N THR A 90 3.18 15.69 -8.24
CA THR A 90 4.55 16.25 -8.34
C THR A 90 5.57 15.30 -7.74
N ARG A 91 6.85 15.54 -8.04
CA ARG A 91 7.93 14.75 -7.44
C ARG A 91 7.92 14.84 -5.91
N ALA A 92 7.70 16.02 -5.34
CA ALA A 92 7.67 16.22 -3.89
C ALA A 92 6.52 15.47 -3.20
N GLU A 93 5.34 15.45 -3.82
CA GLU A 93 4.20 14.65 -3.34
C GLU A 93 4.56 13.15 -3.36
N LEU A 94 5.20 12.67 -4.43
CA LEU A 94 5.58 11.26 -4.54
C LEU A 94 6.68 10.85 -3.58
N GLU A 95 7.63 11.72 -3.23
CA GLU A 95 8.61 11.44 -2.18
C GLU A 95 7.92 11.27 -0.81
N THR A 96 6.94 12.13 -0.51
CA THR A 96 6.12 12.03 0.70
C THR A 96 5.35 10.70 0.73
N VAL A 97 4.67 10.37 -0.37
CA VAL A 97 3.91 9.12 -0.50
C VAL A 97 4.83 7.90 -0.37
N ARG A 98 6.02 7.90 -1.00
CA ARG A 98 7.00 6.82 -0.85
C ARG A 98 7.42 6.64 0.60
N SER A 99 7.72 7.73 1.30
CA SER A 99 8.06 7.69 2.74
C SER A 99 6.94 7.06 3.55
N LEU A 100 5.70 7.52 3.36
CA LEU A 100 4.53 7.02 4.09
C LEU A 100 4.27 5.53 3.84
N ILE A 101 4.37 5.06 2.60
CA ILE A 101 4.18 3.65 2.25
C ILE A 101 5.27 2.78 2.91
N VAL A 102 6.53 3.21 2.83
CA VAL A 102 7.65 2.48 3.44
C VAL A 102 7.50 2.40 4.96
N GLN A 103 7.13 3.51 5.61
CA GLN A 103 6.90 3.56 7.04
C GLN A 103 5.71 2.68 7.45
N LEU A 104 4.61 2.70 6.69
CA LEU A 104 3.44 1.86 6.93
C LEU A 104 3.80 0.37 6.86
N ILE A 105 4.49 -0.07 5.80
CA ILE A 105 4.89 -1.47 5.63
C ILE A 105 5.80 -1.93 6.79
N ARG A 106 6.76 -1.10 7.18
CA ARG A 106 7.66 -1.41 8.31
C ARG A 106 6.90 -1.46 9.64
N ALA A 107 6.02 -0.50 9.89
CA ALA A 107 5.19 -0.49 11.10
C ALA A 107 4.31 -1.75 11.18
N GLY A 108 3.73 -2.17 10.05
CA GLY A 108 2.90 -3.37 9.95
C GLY A 108 3.61 -4.67 10.34
N GLN A 109 4.94 -4.73 10.30
CA GLN A 109 5.70 -5.90 10.80
C GLN A 109 5.62 -6.05 12.32
N HIS A 110 5.26 -4.98 13.03
CA HIS A 110 5.21 -4.91 14.49
C HIS A 110 3.78 -4.90 15.04
N PHE A 111 2.76 -5.05 14.19
CA PHE A 111 1.39 -5.17 14.66
C PHE A 111 1.17 -6.55 15.28
N ASP A 112 0.39 -6.59 16.36
CA ASP A 112 -0.01 -7.85 17.01
C ASP A 112 -0.75 -8.76 16.03
N ASP A 113 -1.65 -8.18 15.23
CA ASP A 113 -2.31 -8.83 14.11
C ASP A 113 -1.77 -8.24 12.79
N LYS A 114 -0.86 -8.97 12.14
CA LYS A 114 -0.19 -8.49 10.92
C LYS A 114 -1.16 -8.50 9.75
N PRO A 115 -1.10 -7.48 8.85
CA PRO A 115 -1.75 -7.56 7.55
C PRO A 115 -1.33 -8.86 6.85
N VAL A 116 -2.28 -9.56 6.20
CA VAL A 116 -2.04 -10.92 5.70
C VAL A 116 -0.81 -11.03 4.79
N LEU A 117 -0.51 -9.97 4.01
CA LEU A 117 0.67 -9.89 3.15
C LEU A 117 2.02 -9.85 3.92
N LEU A 118 2.02 -9.50 5.20
CA LEU A 118 3.18 -9.44 6.09
C LEU A 118 3.28 -10.63 7.04
N VAL A 119 2.33 -11.57 7.00
CA VAL A 119 2.39 -12.80 7.81
C VAL A 119 3.49 -13.72 7.28
N GLU A 120 4.46 -14.03 8.14
CA GLU A 120 5.58 -14.93 7.86
C GLU A 120 5.26 -16.36 8.32
N TYR A 121 5.84 -17.33 7.63
CA TYR A 121 5.71 -18.77 7.92
C TYR A 121 7.10 -19.36 8.14
N PRO A 122 7.25 -20.56 8.73
CA PRO A 122 8.56 -21.16 9.01
C PRO A 122 9.50 -21.19 7.80
N ASP A 123 8.95 -21.33 6.60
CA ASP A 123 9.66 -21.40 5.33
C ASP A 123 9.47 -20.18 4.43
N ALA A 124 8.73 -19.14 4.83
CA ALA A 124 8.47 -17.96 4.02
C ALA A 124 8.61 -16.67 4.83
N HIS A 125 9.69 -15.93 4.58
CA HIS A 125 10.08 -14.76 5.37
C HIS A 125 10.10 -13.48 4.53
N PHE A 126 9.77 -12.36 5.16
CA PHE A 126 9.89 -11.05 4.53
C PHE A 126 11.35 -10.59 4.60
N GLN A 127 11.99 -10.43 3.44
CA GLN A 127 13.41 -10.08 3.34
C GLN A 127 13.69 -8.57 3.49
N GLY A 128 12.67 -7.78 3.86
CA GLY A 128 12.80 -6.37 4.23
C GLY A 128 12.90 -5.39 3.06
N LYS A 129 12.90 -5.84 1.79
CA LYS A 129 12.92 -4.90 0.65
C LYS A 129 11.50 -4.49 0.25
N ILE A 130 11.35 -3.20 -0.02
CA ILE A 130 10.13 -2.61 -0.57
C ILE A 130 10.46 -2.07 -1.94
N VAL A 131 9.84 -2.62 -2.98
CA VAL A 131 10.12 -2.33 -4.38
C VAL A 131 8.96 -1.53 -4.95
N PHE A 132 9.24 -0.46 -5.69
CA PHE A 132 8.21 0.29 -6.40
C PHE A 132 8.21 -0.17 -7.85
N ARG A 133 7.09 -0.72 -8.32
CA ARG A 133 6.94 -1.19 -9.71
C ARG A 133 7.14 -0.03 -10.68
N GLU A 134 7.72 -0.30 -11.85
CA GLU A 134 7.71 0.68 -12.93
C GLU A 134 6.25 1.08 -13.27
N GLY A 135 5.98 2.37 -13.36
CA GLY A 135 4.62 2.87 -13.62
C GLY A 135 3.63 2.72 -12.46
N TRP A 136 4.09 2.50 -11.22
CA TRP A 136 3.23 2.40 -10.03
C TRP A 136 2.35 3.65 -9.81
N THR A 137 2.74 4.82 -10.29
CA THR A 137 1.97 6.07 -10.21
C THR A 137 2.26 6.98 -11.40
N ASN A 138 1.42 7.99 -11.62
CA ASN A 138 1.62 8.99 -12.66
C ASN A 138 2.37 10.21 -12.11
N LEU A 139 3.39 10.66 -12.84
CA LEU A 139 4.07 11.92 -12.59
C LEU A 139 3.34 13.05 -13.33
N ARG A 140 2.99 14.11 -12.62
CA ARG A 140 2.51 15.36 -13.20
C ARG A 140 3.70 16.06 -13.86
N GLN A 141 3.56 16.38 -15.15
CA GLN A 141 4.55 17.21 -15.84
C GLN A 141 4.56 18.60 -15.18
N GLU A 142 5.68 18.97 -14.58
CA GLU A 142 5.89 20.32 -14.07
C GLU A 142 6.17 21.21 -15.28
N THR A 143 5.25 22.14 -15.57
CA THR A 143 5.48 23.13 -16.63
C THR A 143 6.61 24.04 -16.17
N VAL A 144 7.79 23.88 -16.77
CA VAL A 144 8.86 24.87 -16.62
C VAL A 144 8.33 26.15 -17.26
N SER A 145 8.02 27.13 -16.41
CA SER A 145 7.71 28.50 -16.84
C SER A 145 9.00 29.28 -17.05
#